data_AF-A0A7V5JH12-F1
#
_entry.id   AF-A0A7V5JH12-F1
#
_cell.length_a   1.000
_cell.length_b   1.000
_cell.length_c   1.000
_cell.angle_alpha   90.00
_cell.angle_beta   90.00
_cell.angle_gamma   90.00
#
_symmetry.space_group_name_H-M   'P 1'
#
loop_
_entity.id
_entity.type
_entity.pdbx_description
1 polymer ?
#
loop_
_entity_poly.entity_id
_entity_poly.type
_entity_poly.pdbx_seq_one_letter_code
_entity_poly.pdbx_strand_id
1 'polypeptide(L)'
;ALLDCLCDYLAWSPVAGGGRPPPLLAFSFSSTRGATIARRVEEVFAQVIDWYYGGTTSPETARFLLQVGHDYHVLQPENGIPRAQRCPGMTALLRHLEQAQPEFSPLKVDRETLKDTPLPVIFEANRPNVLQFFYRLRGDSAEVYILDEKGSLFHDRVTCRDALTLLNQYSRFLEKVQYRINHYHECSPACMIRDIEYHRIVQGPDGPTLERQRINPFGRKREGFGVQVIGEVLDGGRTVFTLYCDEQEFTTVEHGERLFEAVARHVVARREGGQTYPIYITDIDLARSLITHEGMTDLQSVHFLEYKRRIEKRLNEALDRLAAEN
;
A
#
# COMPACT_ATOMS: atom_id res chain seq x y z
N ALA A 1 24.02 7.99 13.60
CA ALA A 1 24.43 9.19 14.35
C ALA A 1 23.28 10.21 14.50
N LEU A 2 22.80 10.85 13.42
CA LEU A 2 21.70 11.84 13.53
C LEU A 2 20.42 11.24 14.10
N LEU A 3 19.99 10.09 13.56
CA LEU A 3 18.75 9.44 14.00
C LEU A 3 18.87 8.81 15.38
N ASP A 4 20.04 8.27 15.73
CA ASP A 4 20.30 7.78 17.08
C ASP A 4 20.18 8.94 18.08
N CYS A 5 20.79 10.10 17.78
CA CYS A 5 20.66 11.30 18.58
C CYS A 5 19.21 11.79 18.67
N LEU A 6 18.43 11.74 17.58
CA LEU A 6 17.01 12.08 17.59
C LEU A 6 16.20 11.12 18.47
N CYS A 7 16.41 9.80 18.33
CA CYS A 7 15.71 8.80 19.14
C CYS A 7 16.08 8.91 20.61
N ASP A 8 17.37 9.10 20.91
CA ASP A 8 17.86 9.32 22.26
C ASP A 8 17.26 10.60 22.85
N TYR A 9 17.22 11.71 22.09
CA TYR A 9 16.60 12.95 22.53
C TYR A 9 15.12 12.78 22.88
N LEU A 10 14.36 12.08 22.02
CA LEU A 10 12.94 11.81 22.24
C LEU A 10 12.70 10.81 23.39
N ALA A 11 13.66 9.94 23.71
CA ALA A 11 13.56 9.04 24.86
C ALA A 11 13.50 9.77 26.21
N TRP A 12 14.03 11.00 26.30
CA TRP A 12 14.02 11.81 27.53
C TRP A 12 12.66 12.47 27.78
N SER A 13 11.78 12.46 26.79
CA SER A 13 10.41 12.96 26.93
C SER A 13 9.50 12.01 26.15
N PRO A 14 9.13 10.84 26.70
CA PRO A 14 8.30 9.89 25.97
C PRO A 14 6.99 10.53 25.50
N VAL A 15 6.55 10.15 24.31
CA VAL A 15 5.36 10.70 23.64
C VAL A 15 4.11 10.48 24.50
N ALA A 16 4.01 9.32 25.16
CA ALA A 16 2.93 9.00 26.10
C ALA A 16 2.92 9.88 27.36
N GLY A 17 4.07 10.48 27.71
CA GLY A 17 4.22 11.35 28.88
C GLY A 17 3.77 12.80 28.64
N GLY A 18 3.44 13.18 27.40
CA GLY A 18 2.83 14.48 27.05
C GLY A 18 3.72 15.71 27.21
N GLY A 19 4.92 15.58 27.77
CA GLY A 19 5.89 16.67 27.91
C GLY A 19 6.53 16.99 26.56
N ARG A 20 6.22 18.14 25.96
CA ARG A 20 6.87 18.59 24.73
C ARG A 20 8.36 18.86 25.02
N PRO A 21 9.29 18.20 24.32
CA PRO A 21 10.72 18.46 24.51
C PRO A 21 11.08 19.88 24.07
N PRO A 22 12.13 20.50 24.65
CA PRO A 22 12.57 21.83 24.24
C PRO A 22 13.02 21.85 22.78
N PRO A 23 13.11 23.03 22.14
CA PRO A 23 13.73 23.13 20.83
C PRO A 23 15.22 22.79 20.91
N LEU A 24 15.73 22.02 19.95
CA LEU A 24 17.16 21.75 19.82
C LEU A 24 17.85 22.94 19.16
N LEU A 25 19.00 23.36 19.70
CA LEU A 25 19.95 24.24 19.02
C LEU A 25 21.11 23.40 18.49
N ALA A 26 21.36 23.46 17.19
CA ALA A 26 22.42 22.69 16.56
C ALA A 26 23.55 23.62 16.11
N PHE A 27 24.80 23.19 16.32
CA PHE A 27 25.98 23.87 15.81
C PHE A 27 26.81 22.88 15.00
N SER A 28 27.32 23.32 13.85
CA SER A 28 28.18 22.49 13.00
C SER A 28 29.50 23.20 12.75
N PHE A 29 30.59 22.48 13.00
CA PHE A 29 31.97 22.96 12.83
C PHE A 29 32.49 22.83 11.39
N SER A 30 31.61 22.50 10.42
CA SER A 30 31.99 22.43 9.02
C SER A 30 32.27 23.82 8.45
N SER A 31 33.47 24.01 7.87
CA SER A 31 33.99 25.31 7.43
C SER A 31 33.20 25.99 6.32
N THR A 32 32.46 25.24 5.49
CA THR A 32 31.74 25.81 4.32
C THR A 32 30.22 25.59 4.36
N ARG A 33 29.73 24.58 5.10
CA ARG A 33 28.29 24.22 5.14
C ARG A 33 27.71 24.16 6.55
N GLY A 34 28.46 24.60 7.56
CA GLY A 34 28.08 24.46 8.97
C GLY A 34 26.70 25.03 9.28
N ALA A 35 26.45 26.29 8.93
CA ALA A 35 25.16 26.94 9.19
C ALA A 35 23.97 26.23 8.50
N THR A 36 24.14 25.75 7.26
CA THR A 36 23.09 25.04 6.53
C THR A 36 22.78 23.68 7.14
N ILE A 37 23.81 22.94 7.56
CA ILE A 37 23.65 21.64 8.22
C ILE A 37 22.97 21.81 9.58
N ALA A 38 23.41 22.78 10.38
CA ALA A 38 22.82 23.10 11.68
C ALA A 38 21.33 23.42 11.54
N ARG A 39 20.99 24.39 10.67
CA ARG A 39 19.59 24.77 10.41
C ARG A 39 18.74 23.57 9.96
N ARG A 40 19.28 22.72 9.09
CA ARG A 40 18.55 21.54 8.61
C ARG A 40 18.28 20.54 9.73
N VAL A 41 19.25 20.31 10.62
CA VAL A 41 19.06 19.46 11.80
C VAL A 41 17.99 20.05 12.72
N GLU A 42 18.03 21.35 13.00
CA GLU A 42 17.00 22.03 13.80
C GLU A 42 15.60 21.91 13.17
N GLU A 43 15.49 22.09 11.86
CA GLU A 43 14.23 21.92 11.12
C GLU A 43 13.68 20.48 11.18
N VAL A 44 14.54 19.47 11.09
CA VAL A 44 14.12 18.07 11.21
C VAL A 44 13.63 17.80 12.63
N PHE A 45 14.37 18.22 13.65
CA PHE A 45 13.94 18.05 15.06
C PHE A 45 12.63 18.79 15.33
N ALA A 46 12.49 20.04 14.88
CA ALA A 46 11.26 20.80 15.04
C ALA A 46 10.07 20.11 14.35
N GLN A 47 10.23 19.62 13.12
CA GLN A 47 9.16 18.88 12.42
C GLN A 47 8.75 17.60 13.15
N VAL A 48 9.72 16.84 13.66
CA VAL A 48 9.45 15.59 14.39
C VAL A 48 8.74 15.90 15.72
N ILE A 49 9.20 16.92 16.45
CA ILE A 49 8.56 17.36 17.70
C ILE A 49 7.14 17.86 17.43
N ASP A 50 6.93 18.67 16.41
CA ASP A 50 5.61 19.18 16.07
C ASP A 50 4.67 18.05 15.64
N TRP A 51 5.18 17.03 14.95
CA TRP A 51 4.41 15.87 14.52
C TRP A 51 3.95 15.00 15.71
N TYR A 52 4.84 14.68 16.64
CA TYR A 52 4.53 13.80 17.78
C TYR A 52 3.88 14.53 18.97
N TYR A 53 4.18 15.80 19.20
CA TYR A 53 3.70 16.56 20.38
C TYR A 53 2.70 17.68 20.03
N GLY A 54 2.40 17.89 18.75
CA GLY A 54 1.47 18.94 18.29
C GLY A 54 -0.01 18.65 18.52
N GLY A 55 -0.37 17.50 19.14
CA GLY A 55 -1.74 17.17 19.56
C GLY A 55 -2.74 16.93 18.42
N THR A 56 -2.30 16.90 17.17
CA THR A 56 -3.18 16.77 15.98
C THR A 56 -3.37 15.32 15.53
N THR A 57 -2.64 14.38 16.13
CA THR A 57 -2.52 13.00 15.65
C THR A 57 -2.33 12.05 16.83
N SER A 58 -2.81 10.80 16.72
CA SER A 58 -2.53 9.72 17.66
C SER A 58 -1.02 9.48 17.71
N PRO A 59 -0.32 10.02 18.72
CA PRO A 59 1.11 10.19 18.60
C PRO A 59 1.85 8.89 18.90
N GLU A 60 1.17 7.89 19.46
CA GLU A 60 1.66 6.54 19.71
C GLU A 60 1.76 5.69 18.45
N THR A 61 0.92 5.97 17.44
CA THR A 61 0.88 5.21 16.17
C THR A 61 1.45 5.99 15.00
N ALA A 62 1.69 7.30 15.16
CA ALA A 62 2.16 8.16 14.09
C ALA A 62 3.55 7.77 13.58
N ARG A 63 3.73 7.76 12.26
CA ARG A 63 5.01 7.49 11.62
C ARG A 63 5.60 8.77 11.02
N PHE A 64 6.93 8.88 10.99
CA PHE A 64 7.64 9.97 10.32
C PHE A 64 8.72 9.43 9.40
N LEU A 65 8.74 9.86 8.15
CA LEU A 65 9.70 9.41 7.14
C LEU A 65 10.72 10.50 6.83
N LEU A 66 12.00 10.16 6.98
CA LEU A 66 13.13 11.03 6.68
C LEU A 66 14.14 10.32 5.78
N GLN A 67 14.66 11.01 4.77
CA GLN A 67 15.80 10.55 4.00
C GLN A 67 17.10 11.14 4.55
N VAL A 68 18.08 10.28 4.83
CA VAL A 68 19.42 10.66 5.26
C VAL A 68 20.44 10.03 4.31
N GLY A 69 21.02 10.85 3.43
CA GLY A 69 21.86 10.35 2.33
C GLY A 69 21.04 9.55 1.32
N HIS A 70 21.41 8.29 1.10
CA HIS A 70 20.70 7.37 0.20
C HIS A 70 19.68 6.47 0.89
N ASP A 71 19.64 6.50 2.23
CA ASP A 71 18.79 5.64 3.03
C ASP A 71 17.57 6.38 3.56
N TYR A 72 16.45 5.68 3.58
CA TYR A 72 15.21 6.14 4.18
C TYR A 72 15.12 5.61 5.60
N HIS A 73 14.54 6.42 6.49
CA HIS A 73 14.34 6.03 7.87
C HIS A 73 12.92 6.38 8.27
N VAL A 74 12.21 5.39 8.80
CA VAL A 74 10.86 5.55 9.31
C VAL A 74 10.94 5.51 10.82
N LEU A 75 10.49 6.59 11.44
CA LEU A 75 10.31 6.69 12.89
C LEU A 75 8.91 6.20 13.22
N GLN A 76 8.81 5.22 14.11
CA GLN A 76 7.56 4.76 14.67
C GLN A 76 7.73 4.57 16.19
N PRO A 77 6.82 5.08 17.02
CA PRO A 77 6.88 4.88 18.46
C PRO A 77 6.68 3.42 18.83
N GLU A 78 7.57 2.92 19.68
CA GLU A 78 7.45 1.64 20.36
C GLU A 78 7.41 1.92 21.86
N ASN A 79 6.32 1.56 22.54
CA ASN A 79 6.09 1.87 23.96
C ASN A 79 6.24 3.37 24.29
N GLY A 80 5.75 4.24 23.40
CA GLY A 80 5.81 5.70 23.57
C GLY A 80 7.17 6.35 23.23
N ILE A 81 8.15 5.58 22.73
CA ILE A 81 9.46 6.10 22.32
C ILE A 81 9.64 5.90 20.81
N PRO A 82 9.79 6.98 20.02
CA PRO A 82 10.09 6.88 18.58
C PRO A 82 11.38 6.09 18.33
N ARG A 83 11.26 5.00 17.56
CA ARG A 83 12.37 4.18 17.08
C ARG A 83 12.53 4.35 15.58
N ALA A 84 13.77 4.54 15.13
CA ALA A 84 14.09 4.67 13.73
C ALA A 84 14.39 3.29 13.10
N GLN A 85 13.59 2.90 12.12
CA GLN A 85 13.87 1.76 11.26
C GLN A 85 14.55 2.22 9.98
N ARG A 86 15.73 1.67 9.69
CA ARG A 86 16.49 1.95 8.46
C ARG A 86 15.98 1.11 7.29
N CYS A 87 15.70 1.78 6.18
CA CYS A 87 15.26 1.22 4.91
C CYS A 87 16.25 1.60 3.80
N PRO A 88 17.11 0.67 3.34
CA PRO A 88 18.09 0.95 2.30
C PRO A 88 17.42 1.08 0.92
N GLY A 89 17.29 2.31 0.44
CA GLY A 89 16.73 2.63 -0.87
C GLY A 89 15.20 2.46 -0.99
N MET A 90 14.68 2.82 -2.16
CA MET A 90 13.24 2.93 -2.42
C MET A 90 12.50 1.58 -2.29
N THR A 91 13.08 0.49 -2.79
CA THR A 91 12.43 -0.83 -2.73
C THR A 91 12.26 -1.30 -1.27
N ALA A 92 13.25 -1.07 -0.41
CA ALA A 92 13.15 -1.43 1.00
C ALA A 92 12.11 -0.55 1.72
N LEU A 93 12.08 0.74 1.39
CA LEU A 93 11.07 1.66 1.91
C LEU A 93 9.66 1.20 1.54
N LEU A 94 9.39 0.91 0.26
CA LEU A 94 8.06 0.47 -0.18
C LEU A 94 7.63 -0.83 0.52
N ARG A 95 8.54 -1.81 0.65
CA ARG A 95 8.25 -3.05 1.40
C ARG A 95 7.92 -2.80 2.87
N HIS A 96 8.57 -1.82 3.50
CA HIS A 96 8.26 -1.46 4.87
C HIS A 96 6.92 -0.73 4.98
N LEU A 97 6.61 0.15 4.04
CA LEU A 97 5.31 0.85 3.99
C LEU A 97 4.14 -0.08 3.65
N GLU A 98 4.40 -1.21 2.99
CA GLU A 98 3.44 -2.31 2.72
C GLU A 98 3.07 -3.09 3.99
N GLN A 99 3.83 -2.98 5.09
CA GLN A 99 3.54 -3.73 6.30
C GLN A 99 2.25 -3.26 6.97
N ALA A 100 1.36 -4.23 7.25
CA ALA A 100 0.14 -4.05 8.00
C ALA A 100 0.37 -3.31 9.33
N GLN A 101 -0.61 -2.51 9.75
CA GLN A 101 -0.53 -1.70 10.95
C GLN A 101 -1.61 -2.15 11.94
N PRO A 102 -1.32 -2.20 13.26
CA PRO A 102 -2.31 -2.63 14.25
C PRO A 102 -3.46 -1.62 14.36
N GLU A 103 -3.15 -0.33 14.26
CA GLU A 103 -4.10 0.78 14.32
C GLU A 103 -3.82 1.77 13.18
N PHE A 104 -4.72 2.72 12.96
CA PHE A 104 -4.48 3.77 11.98
C PHE A 104 -3.19 4.54 12.31
N SER A 105 -2.25 4.45 11.39
CA SER A 105 -0.91 5.00 11.52
C SER A 105 -0.67 6.03 10.41
N PRO A 106 -0.94 7.32 10.66
CA PRO A 106 -0.64 8.37 9.70
C PRO A 106 0.88 8.53 9.55
N LEU A 107 1.33 8.76 8.32
CA LEU A 107 2.74 8.96 8.00
C LEU A 107 2.95 10.40 7.56
N LYS A 108 3.87 11.12 8.21
CA LYS A 108 4.35 12.41 7.70
C LYS A 108 5.69 12.22 7.01
N VAL A 109 5.78 12.72 5.78
CA VAL A 109 7.07 12.76 5.05
C VAL A 109 7.74 14.10 5.33
N ASP A 110 9.03 14.05 5.62
CA ASP A 110 9.85 15.24 5.77
C ASP A 110 9.84 16.09 4.49
N ARG A 111 9.84 17.42 4.64
CA ARG A 111 9.70 18.38 3.53
C ARG A 111 10.76 18.27 2.45
N GLU A 112 11.97 17.84 2.78
CA GLU A 112 13.08 17.69 1.83
C GLU A 112 13.21 16.26 1.28
N THR A 113 12.35 15.36 1.73
CA THR A 113 12.38 13.94 1.39
C THR A 113 11.36 13.65 0.28
N LEU A 114 11.75 12.82 -0.71
CA LEU A 114 10.84 12.26 -1.71
C LEU A 114 10.08 13.27 -2.61
N LYS A 115 10.60 14.49 -2.78
CA LYS A 115 10.00 15.57 -3.59
C LYS A 115 9.65 15.15 -5.03
N ASP A 116 10.44 14.25 -5.61
CA ASP A 116 10.24 13.78 -6.99
C ASP A 116 9.19 12.67 -7.11
N THR A 117 8.63 12.22 -5.98
CA THR A 117 7.67 11.11 -5.92
C THR A 117 6.29 11.60 -5.47
N PRO A 118 5.21 10.89 -5.81
CA PRO A 118 3.87 11.26 -5.35
C PRO A 118 3.61 10.90 -3.87
N LEU A 119 4.54 10.21 -3.19
CA LEU A 119 4.34 9.69 -1.85
C LEU A 119 4.00 10.78 -0.80
N PRO A 120 4.67 11.95 -0.76
CA PRO A 120 4.33 12.98 0.23
C PRO A 120 2.87 13.41 0.14
N VAL A 121 2.37 13.65 -1.07
CA VAL A 121 1.00 14.13 -1.29
C VAL A 121 -0.03 13.03 -1.07
N ILE A 122 0.32 11.76 -1.40
CA ILE A 122 -0.50 10.59 -1.09
C ILE A 122 -0.69 10.45 0.43
N PHE A 123 0.39 10.52 1.20
CA PHE A 123 0.31 10.37 2.66
C PHE A 123 -0.33 11.58 3.36
N GLU A 124 -0.23 12.79 2.80
CA GLU A 124 -0.95 13.96 3.30
C GLU A 124 -2.47 13.86 3.09
N ALA A 125 -2.90 13.17 2.03
CA ALA A 125 -4.31 12.89 1.81
C ALA A 125 -4.84 11.72 2.65
N ASN A 126 -3.97 11.00 3.38
CA ASN A 126 -4.33 9.78 4.11
C ASN A 126 -5.43 10.02 5.14
N ARG A 127 -6.45 9.15 5.18
CA ARG A 127 -7.56 9.23 6.13
C ARG A 127 -7.82 7.89 6.82
N PRO A 128 -8.16 7.90 8.12
CA PRO A 128 -8.55 6.68 8.82
C PRO A 128 -9.84 6.11 8.24
N ASN A 129 -9.92 4.79 8.17
CA ASN A 129 -11.13 4.07 7.77
C ASN A 129 -11.61 4.34 6.34
N VAL A 130 -10.72 4.79 5.46
CA VAL A 130 -11.00 5.04 4.05
C VAL A 130 -9.97 4.31 3.20
N LEU A 131 -10.43 3.55 2.21
CA LEU A 131 -9.54 3.00 1.18
C LEU A 131 -9.30 4.08 0.14
N GLN A 132 -8.04 4.48 -0.05
CA GLN A 132 -7.72 5.56 -0.97
C GLN A 132 -6.86 5.03 -2.11
N PHE A 133 -7.45 5.00 -3.30
CA PHE A 133 -6.83 4.55 -4.53
C PHE A 133 -6.24 5.75 -5.29
N PHE A 134 -4.95 5.71 -5.57
CA PHE A 134 -4.22 6.70 -6.35
C PHE A 134 -3.60 6.03 -7.57
N TYR A 135 -3.71 6.66 -8.74
CA TYR A 135 -3.06 6.13 -9.94
C TYR A 135 -2.43 7.23 -10.80
N ARG A 136 -1.37 6.85 -11.50
CA ARG A 136 -0.68 7.67 -12.50
C ARG A 136 -0.45 6.87 -13.77
N LEU A 137 -0.92 7.38 -14.91
CA LEU A 137 -0.67 6.78 -16.21
C LEU A 137 0.74 7.14 -16.71
N ARG A 138 1.47 6.15 -17.21
CA ARG A 138 2.79 6.23 -17.84
C ARG A 138 2.82 5.35 -19.08
N GLY A 139 2.44 5.93 -20.22
CA GLY A 139 2.31 5.21 -21.49
C GLY A 139 1.29 4.07 -21.36
N ASP A 140 1.72 2.84 -21.67
CA ASP A 140 0.89 1.62 -21.58
C ASP A 140 0.86 1.00 -20.17
N SER A 141 1.43 1.68 -19.17
CA SER A 141 1.44 1.23 -17.78
C SER A 141 0.85 2.26 -16.85
N ALA A 142 0.21 1.82 -15.77
CA ALA A 142 -0.19 2.65 -14.64
C ALA A 142 0.65 2.30 -13.41
N GLU A 143 1.11 3.31 -12.72
CA GLU A 143 1.56 3.19 -11.33
C GLU A 143 0.33 3.35 -10.43
N VAL A 144 0.12 2.37 -9.56
CA VAL A 144 -1.00 2.30 -8.63
C VAL A 144 -0.44 2.37 -7.22
N TYR A 145 -1.02 3.23 -6.40
CA TYR A 145 -0.75 3.36 -4.98
C TYR A 145 -2.09 3.27 -4.25
N ILE A 146 -2.21 2.40 -3.27
CA ILE A 146 -3.43 2.25 -2.48
C ILE A 146 -3.04 2.40 -1.02
N LEU A 147 -3.60 3.40 -0.36
CA LEU A 147 -3.56 3.49 1.09
C LEU A 147 -4.77 2.77 1.65
N ASP A 148 -4.53 1.87 2.59
CA ASP A 148 -5.59 1.16 3.27
C ASP A 148 -6.13 1.90 4.50
N GLU A 149 -7.16 1.31 5.11
CA GLU A 149 -7.89 1.89 6.22
C GLU A 149 -7.06 2.18 7.48
N LYS A 150 -5.90 1.52 7.63
CA LYS A 150 -4.96 1.74 8.74
C LYS A 150 -3.68 2.49 8.28
N GLY A 151 -3.58 2.87 7.01
CA GLY A 151 -2.48 3.66 6.46
C GLY A 151 -1.29 2.87 5.92
N SER A 152 -1.43 1.58 5.66
CA SER A 152 -0.40 0.80 4.94
C SER A 152 -0.52 1.08 3.44
N LEU A 153 0.62 1.14 2.77
CA LEU A 153 0.73 1.49 1.37
C LEU A 153 0.92 0.23 0.55
N PHE A 154 0.00 -0.06 -0.35
CA PHE A 154 0.21 -0.99 -1.43
C PHE A 154 0.67 -0.25 -2.68
N HIS A 155 1.75 -0.72 -3.30
CA HIS A 155 2.27 -0.17 -4.55
C HIS A 155 2.40 -1.27 -5.61
N ASP A 156 1.93 -0.96 -6.82
CA ASP A 156 2.09 -1.85 -7.97
C ASP A 156 2.20 -1.09 -9.29
N ARG A 157 2.80 -1.72 -10.28
CA ARG A 157 2.87 -1.21 -11.65
C ARG A 157 2.15 -2.18 -12.58
N VAL A 158 1.01 -1.74 -13.09
CA VAL A 158 0.11 -2.58 -13.88
C VAL A 158 0.08 -2.10 -15.33
N THR A 159 0.20 -3.01 -16.28
CA THR A 159 -0.03 -2.68 -17.70
C THR A 159 -1.51 -2.40 -17.89
N CYS A 160 -1.88 -1.24 -18.44
CA CYS A 160 -3.28 -0.89 -18.65
C CYS A 160 -3.46 -0.16 -19.97
N ARG A 161 -4.52 -0.50 -20.70
CA ARG A 161 -4.87 0.16 -21.96
C ARG A 161 -5.53 1.51 -21.74
N ASP A 162 -6.33 1.62 -20.70
CA ASP A 162 -7.12 2.81 -20.38
C ASP A 162 -7.40 2.94 -18.89
N ALA A 163 -7.51 4.19 -18.43
CA ALA A 163 -7.81 4.52 -17.04
C ALA A 163 -9.15 3.93 -16.57
N LEU A 164 -10.15 3.87 -17.46
CA LEU A 164 -11.49 3.40 -17.11
C LEU A 164 -11.49 1.90 -16.80
N THR A 165 -10.82 1.08 -17.62
CA THR A 165 -10.64 -0.35 -17.33
C THR A 165 -9.90 -0.57 -16.01
N LEU A 166 -8.80 0.17 -15.77
CA LEU A 166 -8.05 0.11 -14.51
C LEU A 166 -8.95 0.46 -13.31
N LEU A 167 -9.68 1.56 -13.39
CA LEU A 167 -10.55 2.00 -12.30
C LEU A 167 -11.69 1.01 -12.06
N ASN A 168 -12.30 0.47 -13.11
CA ASN A 168 -13.38 -0.51 -12.99
C ASN A 168 -12.91 -1.84 -12.39
N GLN A 169 -11.71 -2.31 -12.73
CA GLN A 169 -11.18 -3.57 -12.20
C GLN A 169 -10.89 -3.42 -10.69
N TYR A 170 -10.27 -2.32 -10.30
CA TYR A 170 -9.91 -2.05 -8.92
C TYR A 170 -11.13 -1.69 -8.09
N SER A 171 -12.12 -1.00 -8.66
CA SER A 171 -13.35 -0.68 -7.93
C SER A 171 -14.12 -1.94 -7.54
N ARG A 172 -14.29 -2.88 -8.49
CA ARG A 172 -14.93 -4.17 -8.19
C ARG A 172 -14.19 -4.94 -7.11
N PHE A 173 -12.86 -5.00 -7.21
CA PHE A 173 -12.04 -5.70 -6.24
C PHE A 173 -12.14 -5.05 -4.85
N LEU A 174 -11.98 -3.72 -4.76
CA LEU A 174 -11.99 -2.98 -3.49
C LEU A 174 -13.38 -2.98 -2.84
N GLU A 175 -14.47 -2.93 -3.61
CA GLU A 175 -15.84 -3.08 -3.08
C GLU A 175 -16.04 -4.44 -2.41
N LYS A 176 -15.51 -5.52 -3.02
CA LYS A 176 -15.56 -6.87 -2.45
C LYS A 176 -14.70 -6.99 -1.19
N VAL A 177 -13.50 -6.41 -1.19
CA VAL A 177 -12.63 -6.35 0.00
C VAL A 177 -13.29 -5.55 1.13
N GLN A 178 -13.87 -4.39 0.83
CA GLN A 178 -14.62 -3.58 1.80
C GLN A 178 -15.74 -4.38 2.44
N TYR A 179 -16.54 -5.07 1.63
CA TYR A 179 -17.64 -5.90 2.15
C TYR A 179 -17.13 -6.97 3.13
N ARG A 180 -16.06 -7.70 2.77
CA ARG A 180 -15.49 -8.76 3.62
C ARG A 180 -14.89 -8.22 4.93
N ILE A 181 -14.15 -7.13 4.86
CA ILE A 181 -13.54 -6.50 6.04
C ILE A 181 -14.62 -5.96 6.96
N ASN A 182 -15.65 -5.31 6.42
CA ASN A 182 -16.76 -4.81 7.22
C ASN A 182 -17.58 -5.95 7.86
N HIS A 183 -17.78 -7.05 7.13
CA HIS A 183 -18.41 -8.26 7.67
C HIS A 183 -17.58 -8.88 8.80
N TYR A 184 -16.25 -8.92 8.66
CA TYR A 184 -15.34 -9.39 9.70
C TYR A 184 -15.36 -8.50 10.95
N HIS A 185 -15.40 -7.18 10.76
CA HIS A 185 -15.39 -6.18 11.82
C HIS A 185 -16.79 -5.67 12.21
N GLU A 186 -17.84 -6.49 12.03
CA GLU A 186 -19.23 -6.10 12.33
C GLU A 186 -19.41 -5.57 13.76
N CYS A 187 -18.67 -6.13 14.72
CA CYS A 187 -18.70 -5.71 16.12
C CYS A 187 -17.71 -4.57 16.46
N SER A 188 -16.90 -4.11 15.50
CA SER A 188 -15.81 -3.13 15.69
C SER A 188 -15.90 -1.98 14.68
N PRO A 189 -16.81 -1.00 14.86
CA PRO A 189 -17.00 0.08 13.89
C PRO A 189 -15.79 0.97 13.63
N ALA A 190 -14.84 1.00 14.57
CA ALA A 190 -13.58 1.72 14.41
C ALA A 190 -12.64 1.10 13.37
N CYS A 191 -12.85 -0.18 13.01
CA CYS A 191 -12.04 -0.93 12.04
C CYS A 191 -12.74 -1.10 10.68
N MET A 192 -13.99 -0.62 10.55
CA MET A 192 -14.75 -0.73 9.31
C MET A 192 -14.32 0.33 8.29
N ILE A 193 -14.25 -0.07 7.02
CA ILE A 193 -14.01 0.82 5.88
C ILE A 193 -15.30 1.57 5.54
N ARG A 194 -15.25 2.90 5.66
CA ARG A 194 -16.40 3.79 5.47
C ARG A 194 -16.62 4.17 4.01
N ASP A 195 -15.55 4.42 3.28
CA ASP A 195 -15.62 4.89 1.89
C ASP A 195 -14.40 4.41 1.10
N ILE A 196 -14.53 4.44 -0.22
CA ILE A 196 -13.44 4.18 -1.16
C ILE A 196 -13.28 5.43 -2.03
N GLU A 197 -12.16 6.14 -1.87
CA GLU A 197 -11.86 7.34 -2.63
C GLU A 197 -10.89 7.04 -3.78
N TYR A 198 -11.15 7.61 -4.95
CA TYR A 198 -10.30 7.48 -6.13
C TYR A 198 -9.69 8.81 -6.49
N HIS A 199 -8.39 8.81 -6.74
CA HIS A 199 -7.61 10.00 -7.06
C HIS A 199 -6.67 9.72 -8.22
N ARG A 200 -6.56 10.67 -9.14
CA ARG A 200 -5.57 10.67 -10.20
C ARG A 200 -4.40 11.54 -9.79
N ILE A 201 -3.19 11.02 -9.91
CA ILE A 201 -1.96 11.77 -9.69
C ILE A 201 -1.62 12.48 -10.99
N VAL A 202 -1.56 13.81 -10.95
CA VAL A 202 -1.20 14.66 -12.09
C VAL A 202 0.12 15.37 -11.76
N GLN A 203 1.00 15.49 -12.75
CA GLN A 203 2.24 16.24 -12.58
C GLN A 203 1.94 17.72 -12.80
N GLY A 204 1.98 18.51 -11.73
CA GLY A 204 1.86 19.97 -11.77
C GLY A 204 3.22 20.67 -11.87
N PRO A 205 3.21 22.02 -12.00
CA PRO A 205 4.44 22.82 -12.04
C PRO A 205 5.23 22.79 -10.72
N ASP A 206 4.54 22.71 -9.58
CA ASP A 206 5.14 22.70 -8.24
C ASP A 206 5.33 21.29 -7.65
N GLY A 207 5.06 20.24 -8.45
CA GLY A 207 5.12 18.84 -8.03
C GLY A 207 3.85 18.05 -8.35
N PRO A 208 3.76 16.79 -7.87
CA PRO A 208 2.58 15.95 -8.08
C PRO A 208 1.37 16.50 -7.30
N THR A 209 0.20 16.54 -7.93
CA THR A 209 -1.08 16.93 -7.31
C THR A 209 -2.10 15.81 -7.45
N LEU A 210 -3.14 15.84 -6.60
CA LEU A 210 -4.19 14.83 -6.56
C LEU A 210 -5.52 15.39 -7.07
N GLU A 211 -6.06 14.78 -8.11
CA GLU A 211 -7.38 15.10 -8.66
C GLU A 211 -8.37 14.01 -8.29
N ARG A 212 -9.37 14.34 -7.48
CA ARG A 212 -10.42 13.38 -7.10
C ARG A 212 -11.22 12.93 -8.33
N GLN A 213 -11.27 11.62 -8.55
CA GLN A 213 -12.03 10.99 -9.61
C GLN A 213 -13.36 10.51 -9.07
N ARG A 214 -14.45 10.82 -9.78
CA ARG A 214 -15.77 10.24 -9.52
C ARG A 214 -15.96 9.06 -10.46
N ILE A 215 -15.83 7.85 -9.94
CA ILE A 215 -16.23 6.67 -10.69
C ILE A 215 -17.76 6.68 -10.75
N ASN A 216 -18.31 6.57 -11.96
CA ASN A 216 -19.73 6.33 -12.11
C ASN A 216 -19.95 4.81 -12.02
N PRO A 217 -20.57 4.28 -10.94
CA PRO A 217 -20.84 2.85 -10.80
C PRO A 217 -21.74 2.28 -11.91
N PHE A 218 -22.43 3.15 -12.66
CA PHE A 218 -23.28 2.80 -13.80
C PHE A 218 -22.65 3.07 -15.18
N GLY A 219 -21.38 3.50 -15.24
CA GLY A 219 -20.65 3.62 -16.49
C GLY A 219 -20.62 2.28 -17.22
N ARG A 220 -20.80 2.28 -18.56
CA ARG A 220 -20.84 1.07 -19.40
C ARG A 220 -19.81 0.04 -18.91
N LYS A 221 -20.31 -1.03 -18.27
CA LYS A 221 -19.51 -2.19 -17.86
C LYS A 221 -18.90 -2.75 -19.13
N ARG A 222 -17.62 -2.47 -19.39
CA ARG A 222 -16.87 -3.31 -20.30
C ARG A 222 -16.71 -4.64 -19.57
N GLU A 223 -17.31 -5.67 -20.12
CA GLU A 223 -17.18 -7.05 -19.67
C GLU A 223 -15.73 -7.48 -19.92
N GLY A 224 -14.83 -7.06 -19.03
CA GLY A 224 -13.55 -7.72 -18.89
C GLY A 224 -13.80 -9.07 -18.22
N PHE A 225 -13.12 -10.10 -18.70
CA PHE A 225 -13.09 -11.41 -18.05
C PHE A 225 -12.55 -11.23 -16.62
N GLY A 226 -13.39 -11.50 -15.62
CA GLY A 226 -13.04 -11.38 -14.21
C GLY A 226 -12.68 -12.73 -13.63
N VAL A 227 -11.44 -12.89 -13.15
CA VAL A 227 -11.05 -14.08 -12.41
C VAL A 227 -11.42 -13.87 -10.94
N GLN A 228 -12.09 -14.87 -10.35
CA GLN A 228 -12.32 -14.93 -8.91
C GLN A 228 -11.40 -15.99 -8.32
N VAL A 229 -10.85 -15.73 -7.15
CA VAL A 229 -9.94 -16.67 -6.47
C VAL A 229 -10.45 -16.97 -5.08
N ILE A 230 -10.58 -18.25 -4.75
CA ILE A 230 -10.87 -18.74 -3.42
C ILE A 230 -9.65 -19.50 -2.92
N GLY A 231 -9.18 -19.21 -1.70
CA GLY A 231 -8.06 -19.90 -1.07
C GLY A 231 -8.47 -20.48 0.28
N GLU A 232 -8.24 -21.76 0.46
CA GLU A 232 -8.55 -22.50 1.68
C GLU A 232 -7.33 -23.25 2.22
N VAL A 233 -7.33 -23.56 3.52
CA VAL A 233 -6.35 -24.48 4.13
C VAL A 233 -7.05 -25.79 4.40
N LEU A 234 -6.58 -26.86 3.78
CA LEU A 234 -7.03 -28.22 4.08
C LEU A 234 -6.34 -28.78 5.32
N ASP A 235 -6.95 -29.82 5.89
CA ASP A 235 -6.38 -30.62 6.98
C ASP A 235 -4.94 -31.07 6.62
N GLY A 236 -3.98 -30.73 7.49
CA GLY A 236 -2.55 -30.95 7.24
C GLY A 236 -1.78 -29.73 6.72
N GLY A 237 -2.39 -28.54 6.70
CA GLY A 237 -1.71 -27.27 6.42
C GLY A 237 -1.44 -27.02 4.93
N ARG A 238 -2.04 -27.80 4.03
CA ARG A 238 -1.91 -27.61 2.58
C ARG A 238 -2.87 -26.52 2.12
N THR A 239 -2.34 -25.49 1.50
CA THR A 239 -3.16 -24.45 0.85
C THR A 239 -3.71 -24.94 -0.48
N VAL A 240 -5.01 -24.83 -0.68
CA VAL A 240 -5.69 -25.10 -1.95
C VAL A 240 -6.29 -23.81 -2.47
N PHE A 241 -6.01 -23.51 -3.73
CA PHE A 241 -6.65 -22.43 -4.48
C PHE A 241 -7.63 -23.00 -5.48
N THR A 242 -8.79 -22.37 -5.55
CA THR A 242 -9.83 -22.57 -6.56
C THR A 242 -10.01 -21.26 -7.31
N LEU A 243 -9.78 -21.27 -8.61
CA LEU A 243 -9.97 -20.12 -9.49
C LEU A 243 -11.22 -20.33 -10.31
N TYR A 244 -12.10 -19.34 -10.32
CA TYR A 244 -13.25 -19.30 -11.20
C TYR A 244 -13.00 -18.29 -12.31
N CYS A 245 -13.21 -18.75 -13.55
CA CYS A 245 -13.27 -17.90 -14.73
C CYS A 245 -14.66 -18.07 -15.34
N ASP A 246 -15.52 -17.07 -15.16
CA ASP A 246 -16.95 -17.14 -15.47
C ASP A 246 -17.63 -18.32 -14.76
N GLU A 247 -18.05 -19.35 -15.51
CA GLU A 247 -18.69 -20.57 -14.99
C GLU A 247 -17.71 -21.75 -14.86
N GLN A 248 -16.45 -21.59 -15.30
CA GLN A 248 -15.45 -22.66 -15.25
C GLN A 248 -14.63 -22.58 -13.97
N GLU A 249 -14.62 -23.68 -13.23
CA GLU A 249 -13.78 -23.89 -12.05
C GLU A 249 -12.44 -24.53 -12.44
N PHE A 250 -11.37 -24.07 -11.77
CA PHE A 250 -10.05 -24.66 -11.82
C PHE A 250 -9.51 -24.81 -10.40
N THR A 251 -9.20 -26.03 -9.98
CA THR A 251 -8.70 -26.29 -8.62
C THR A 251 -7.22 -26.67 -8.62
N THR A 252 -6.54 -26.39 -7.51
CA THR A 252 -5.19 -26.91 -7.25
C THR A 252 -5.18 -28.44 -7.18
N VAL A 253 -6.29 -29.05 -6.78
CA VAL A 253 -6.44 -30.51 -6.70
C VAL A 253 -6.38 -31.15 -8.09
N GLU A 254 -7.06 -30.56 -9.08
CA GLU A 254 -7.10 -31.08 -10.45
C GLU A 254 -5.83 -30.77 -11.25
N HIS A 255 -5.30 -29.55 -11.12
CA HIS A 255 -4.25 -29.04 -11.99
C HIS A 255 -2.86 -28.96 -11.36
N GLY A 256 -2.76 -29.10 -10.03
CA GLY A 256 -1.50 -29.00 -9.29
C GLY A 256 -0.76 -27.70 -9.62
N GLU A 257 0.53 -27.81 -9.97
CA GLU A 257 1.37 -26.66 -10.31
C GLU A 257 0.96 -25.94 -11.60
N ARG A 258 0.20 -26.62 -12.48
CA ARG A 258 -0.25 -26.08 -13.78
C ARG A 258 -1.57 -25.31 -13.70
N LEU A 259 -2.07 -25.06 -12.49
CA LEU A 259 -3.32 -24.32 -12.26
C LEU A 259 -3.36 -22.98 -13.02
N PHE A 260 -2.33 -22.14 -12.82
CA PHE A 260 -2.26 -20.82 -13.45
C PHE A 260 -2.15 -20.89 -14.97
N GLU A 261 -1.49 -21.93 -15.49
CA GLU A 261 -1.36 -22.16 -16.92
C GLU A 261 -2.69 -22.61 -17.54
N ALA A 262 -3.43 -23.50 -16.86
CA ALA A 262 -4.77 -23.93 -17.30
C ALA A 262 -5.73 -22.74 -17.38
N VAL A 263 -5.73 -21.88 -16.36
CA VAL A 263 -6.54 -20.65 -16.33
C VAL A 263 -6.11 -19.70 -17.46
N ALA A 264 -4.81 -19.47 -17.63
CA ALA A 264 -4.31 -18.58 -18.69
C ALA A 264 -4.70 -19.08 -20.10
N ARG A 265 -4.58 -20.39 -20.38
CA ARG A 265 -5.03 -20.98 -21.65
C ARG A 265 -6.54 -20.80 -21.86
N HIS A 266 -7.34 -21.03 -20.82
CA HIS A 266 -8.79 -20.86 -20.90
C HIS A 266 -9.16 -19.40 -21.21
N VAL A 267 -8.53 -18.45 -20.52
CA VAL A 267 -8.76 -17.02 -20.74
C VAL A 267 -8.36 -16.63 -22.17
N VAL A 268 -7.22 -17.09 -22.68
CA VAL A 268 -6.80 -16.81 -24.08
C VAL A 268 -7.80 -17.38 -25.09
N ALA A 269 -8.25 -18.62 -24.90
CA ALA A 269 -9.21 -19.27 -25.81
C ALA A 269 -10.57 -18.56 -25.87
N ARG A 270 -10.98 -17.93 -24.76
CA ARG A 270 -12.23 -17.16 -24.65
C ARG A 270 -12.15 -15.73 -25.20
N ARG A 271 -10.96 -15.18 -25.39
CA ARG A 271 -10.81 -13.80 -25.87
C ARG A 271 -11.16 -13.71 -27.35
N GLU A 272 -12.29 -13.06 -27.64
CA GLU A 272 -12.65 -12.67 -28.99
C GLU A 272 -11.55 -11.79 -29.61
N GLY A 273 -10.91 -12.29 -30.67
CA GLY A 273 -9.89 -11.56 -31.42
C GLY A 273 -8.45 -11.64 -30.89
N GLY A 274 -8.11 -12.62 -30.04
CA GLY A 274 -6.71 -12.91 -29.67
C GLY A 274 -6.02 -11.82 -28.87
N GLN A 275 -6.78 -11.00 -28.12
CA GLN A 275 -6.21 -9.91 -27.34
C GLN A 275 -5.29 -10.42 -26.22
N THR A 276 -4.17 -9.74 -25.99
CA THR A 276 -3.12 -10.15 -25.04
C THR A 276 -3.08 -9.27 -23.78
N TYR A 277 -4.20 -8.64 -23.40
CA TYR A 277 -4.22 -7.84 -22.17
C TYR A 277 -3.95 -8.70 -20.92
N PRO A 278 -3.37 -8.16 -19.84
CA PRO A 278 -3.11 -8.92 -18.63
C PRO A 278 -4.39 -9.51 -18.00
N ILE A 279 -4.27 -10.64 -17.32
CA ILE A 279 -5.32 -11.24 -16.51
C ILE A 279 -5.38 -10.50 -15.16
N TYR A 280 -6.59 -10.10 -14.76
CA TYR A 280 -6.83 -9.42 -13.49
C TYR A 280 -7.84 -10.19 -12.64
N ILE A 281 -7.66 -10.08 -11.33
CA ILE A 281 -8.55 -10.66 -10.32
C ILE A 281 -9.56 -9.60 -9.93
N THR A 282 -10.83 -9.94 -10.09
CA THR A 282 -11.95 -9.07 -9.70
C THR A 282 -12.50 -9.38 -8.33
N ASP A 283 -12.25 -10.60 -7.83
CA ASP A 283 -12.66 -11.01 -6.49
C ASP A 283 -11.67 -11.99 -5.89
N ILE A 284 -11.39 -11.85 -4.60
CA ILE A 284 -10.54 -12.76 -3.85
C ILE A 284 -11.17 -13.06 -2.50
N ASP A 285 -11.32 -14.35 -2.21
CA ASP A 285 -11.76 -14.88 -0.93
C ASP A 285 -10.66 -15.77 -0.37
N LEU A 286 -10.21 -15.50 0.84
CA LEU A 286 -9.10 -16.23 1.45
C LEU A 286 -9.51 -16.60 2.87
N ALA A 287 -9.31 -17.87 3.22
CA ALA A 287 -9.46 -18.33 4.58
C ALA A 287 -8.55 -17.53 5.51
N ARG A 288 -9.06 -17.19 6.69
CA ARG A 288 -8.34 -16.39 7.70
C ARG A 288 -6.95 -16.97 8.01
N SER A 289 -6.84 -18.28 8.14
CA SER A 289 -5.57 -18.98 8.42
C SER A 289 -4.49 -18.76 7.34
N LEU A 290 -4.87 -18.38 6.12
CA LEU A 290 -3.92 -17.98 5.08
C LEU A 290 -3.45 -16.53 5.23
N ILE A 291 -4.32 -15.66 5.72
CA ILE A 291 -4.11 -14.21 5.74
C ILE A 291 -3.43 -13.77 7.03
N THR A 292 -3.93 -14.24 8.18
CA THR A 292 -3.42 -13.89 9.49
C THR A 292 -2.40 -14.94 9.92
N HIS A 293 -1.11 -14.62 9.82
CA HIS A 293 -0.07 -15.41 10.46
C HIS A 293 -0.19 -15.35 11.99
N GLU A 294 0.34 -16.35 12.70
CA GLU A 294 0.36 -16.37 14.17
C GLU A 294 0.96 -15.06 14.72
N GLY A 295 0.14 -14.26 15.41
CA GLY A 295 0.51 -12.96 15.95
C GLY A 295 -0.12 -11.73 15.26
N MET A 296 -0.73 -11.89 14.09
CA MET A 296 -1.51 -10.82 13.44
C MET A 296 -2.94 -10.82 13.95
N THR A 297 -3.35 -9.74 14.61
CA THR A 297 -4.64 -9.66 15.32
C THR A 297 -5.81 -9.33 14.39
N ASP A 298 -5.60 -8.55 13.32
CA ASP A 298 -6.69 -8.04 12.49
C ASP A 298 -6.48 -8.21 10.99
N LEU A 299 -7.57 -8.53 10.30
CA LEU A 299 -7.65 -8.51 8.85
C LEU A 299 -7.65 -7.07 8.32
N GLN A 300 -6.83 -6.81 7.29
CA GLN A 300 -6.59 -5.50 6.68
C GLN A 300 -6.57 -5.59 5.15
N SER A 301 -6.97 -4.53 4.45
CA SER A 301 -7.06 -4.53 2.98
C SER A 301 -5.75 -4.85 2.26
N VAL A 302 -4.60 -4.44 2.83
CA VAL A 302 -3.28 -4.69 2.23
C VAL A 302 -3.02 -6.17 2.01
N HIS A 303 -3.51 -7.07 2.88
CA HIS A 303 -3.34 -8.50 2.70
C HIS A 303 -4.00 -9.02 1.43
N PHE A 304 -5.24 -8.61 1.16
CA PHE A 304 -5.94 -8.99 -0.06
C PHE A 304 -5.22 -8.45 -1.30
N LEU A 305 -4.68 -7.22 -1.22
CA LEU A 305 -3.93 -6.60 -2.30
C LEU A 305 -2.59 -7.30 -2.57
N GLU A 306 -1.87 -7.75 -1.54
CA GLU A 306 -0.65 -8.54 -1.68
C GLU A 306 -0.90 -9.88 -2.38
N TYR A 307 -1.97 -10.58 -1.97
CA TYR A 307 -2.36 -11.83 -2.62
C TYR A 307 -2.81 -11.60 -4.06
N LYS A 308 -3.58 -10.52 -4.32
CA LYS A 308 -3.96 -10.10 -5.67
C LYS A 308 -2.71 -9.93 -6.54
N ARG A 309 -1.73 -9.12 -6.11
CA ARG A 309 -0.46 -8.90 -6.82
C ARG A 309 0.27 -10.20 -7.11
N ARG A 310 0.37 -11.09 -6.11
CA ARG A 310 1.09 -12.36 -6.24
C ARG A 310 0.42 -13.30 -7.25
N ILE A 311 -0.91 -13.42 -7.21
CA ILE A 311 -1.65 -14.32 -8.10
C ILE A 311 -1.70 -13.75 -9.52
N GLU A 312 -1.96 -12.45 -9.68
CA GLU A 312 -1.94 -11.79 -10.99
C GLU A 312 -0.57 -11.89 -11.65
N LYS A 313 0.52 -11.73 -10.89
CA LYS A 313 1.87 -11.93 -11.41
C LYS A 313 2.05 -13.34 -11.99
N ARG A 314 1.61 -14.38 -11.28
CA ARG A 314 1.73 -15.79 -11.75
C ARG A 314 0.85 -16.08 -12.97
N LEU A 315 -0.36 -15.52 -13.00
CA LEU A 315 -1.27 -15.64 -14.15
C LEU A 315 -0.69 -14.96 -15.39
N ASN A 316 -0.13 -13.76 -15.23
CA ASN A 316 0.45 -13.01 -16.34
C ASN A 316 1.80 -13.59 -16.80
N GLU A 317 2.63 -14.11 -15.91
CA GLU A 317 3.82 -14.88 -16.29
C GLU A 317 3.45 -16.15 -17.10
N ALA A 318 2.35 -16.81 -16.76
CA ALA A 318 1.85 -17.94 -17.53
C ALA A 318 1.31 -17.51 -18.90
N LEU A 319 0.60 -16.37 -18.95
CA LEU A 319 0.11 -15.78 -20.20
C LEU A 319 1.27 -15.42 -21.14
N ASP A 320 2.32 -14.78 -20.62
CA ASP A 320 3.49 -14.38 -21.40
C ASP A 320 4.24 -15.59 -21.97
N ARG A 321 4.34 -16.69 -21.21
CA ARG A 321 4.91 -17.95 -21.72
C ARG A 321 4.09 -18.52 -22.88
N LEU A 322 2.76 -18.56 -22.75
CA LEU A 322 1.87 -19.05 -23.81
C LEU A 322 1.94 -18.16 -25.07
N ALA A 323 2.13 -16.85 -24.90
CA ALA A 323 2.31 -15.93 -26.01
C ALA A 323 3.67 -16.11 -26.72
N ALA A 324 4.70 -16.57 -26.01
CA ALA A 324 6.03 -16.86 -26.59
C ALA A 324 6.12 -18.22 -27.30
N GLU A 325 5.20 -19.15 -27.01
CA GLU A 325 5.13 -20.49 -27.61
C GLU A 325 4.35 -20.53 -28.94
N ASN A 326 3.58 -19.48 -29.25
CA ASN A 326 2.80 -19.34 -30.50
C ASN A 326 3.49 -18.42 -31.50
#